data_AF-B4J239-F1
#
_entry.id   AF-B4J239-F1
#
_cell.length_a   1.000
_cell.length_b   1.000
_cell.length_c   1.000
_cell.angle_alpha   90.00
_cell.angle_beta   90.00
_cell.angle_gamma   90.00
#
_symmetry.space_group_name_H-M   'P 1'
#
loop_
_entity.id
_entity.type
_entity.pdbx_description
1 polymer ?
#
loop_
_entity_poly.entity_id
_entity_poly.type
_entity_poly.pdbx_seq_one_letter_code
_entity_poly.pdbx_strand_id
1 'polypeptide(L)'
;MFGILNLRLHHVALAEVSMISICLVGILHYGHGIHGCDLLYWRQMLARLKDKPMAIMLLIGVLKLLMILIRTLLSYTEVPQEIGPPISIVKRRYRRFIVMRLLAAHKKFLRDKRQIQQRHSDLLQAIHLFRKDGRRLYECTADQLSQSIQQLLPAEEQQELDLLQLGYDRYKCVSQLREMDIYKLVLALALPKL
;
A
#
# COMPACT_ATOMS: atom_id res chain seq x y z
N MET A 1 -3.46 -2.19 16.77
CA MET A 1 -2.20 -2.38 17.53
C MET A 1 -0.93 -1.93 16.78
N PHE A 2 -0.99 -1.53 15.50
CA PHE A 2 0.18 -1.02 14.75
C PHE A 2 0.38 0.51 14.81
N GLY A 3 -0.64 1.29 15.16
CA GLY A 3 -0.53 2.75 15.27
C GLY A 3 0.39 3.24 16.40
N ILE A 4 0.45 2.50 17.52
CA ILE A 4 1.27 2.86 18.69
C ILE A 4 2.76 2.72 18.38
N LEU A 5 3.15 1.71 17.58
CA LEU A 5 4.54 1.49 17.19
C LEU A 5 5.06 2.61 16.27
N ASN A 6 4.19 3.12 15.39
CA ASN A 6 4.54 4.16 14.42
C ASN A 6 4.69 5.54 15.09
N LEU A 7 3.78 5.88 16.01
CA LEU A 7 3.93 7.03 16.91
C LEU A 7 5.23 6.95 17.71
N ARG A 8 5.56 5.76 18.24
CA ARG A 8 6.79 5.55 19.03
C ARG A 8 8.05 5.76 18.19
N LEU A 9 8.07 5.31 16.94
CA LEU A 9 9.21 5.49 16.03
C LEU A 9 9.39 6.96 15.64
N HIS A 10 8.29 7.69 15.42
CA HIS A 10 8.32 9.13 15.13
C HIS A 10 8.83 9.93 16.35
N HIS A 11 8.40 9.56 17.55
CA HIS A 11 8.92 10.16 18.78
C HIS A 11 10.39 9.85 19.02
N VAL A 12 10.88 8.67 18.66
CA VAL A 12 12.29 8.30 18.81
C VAL A 12 13.18 9.10 17.84
N ALA A 13 12.82 9.20 16.56
CA ALA A 13 13.59 9.99 15.61
C ALA A 13 13.57 11.49 15.96
N LEU A 14 12.42 12.02 16.36
CA LEU A 14 12.30 13.41 16.84
C LEU A 14 13.11 13.64 18.11
N ALA A 15 13.10 12.68 19.04
CA ALA A 15 13.89 12.72 20.26
C ALA A 15 15.39 12.72 19.95
N GLU A 16 15.88 11.85 19.05
CA GLU A 16 17.29 11.81 18.65
C GLU A 16 17.74 13.12 18.01
N VAL A 17 16.95 13.69 17.08
CA VAL A 17 17.26 14.99 16.46
C VAL A 17 17.26 16.12 17.50
N SER A 18 16.30 16.12 18.43
CA SER A 18 16.24 17.10 19.51
C SER A 18 17.40 16.96 20.50
N MET A 19 17.84 15.74 20.79
CA MET A 19 18.99 15.48 21.65
C MET A 19 20.28 15.94 20.99
N ILE A 20 20.45 15.68 19.69
CA ILE A 20 21.61 16.16 18.93
C ILE A 20 21.65 17.69 18.88
N SER A 21 20.50 18.35 18.69
CA SER A 21 20.44 19.82 18.66
C SER A 21 20.72 20.44 20.03
N ILE A 22 20.18 19.86 21.12
CA ILE A 22 20.46 20.30 22.50
C ILE A 22 21.94 20.07 22.84
N CYS A 23 22.52 18.93 22.46
CA CYS A 23 23.94 18.66 22.65
C CYS A 23 24.83 19.67 21.89
N LEU A 24 24.50 19.98 20.63
CA LEU A 24 25.21 21.00 19.85
C LEU A 24 25.14 22.38 20.51
N VAL A 25 23.94 22.81 20.91
CA VAL A 25 23.75 24.09 21.61
C VAL A 25 24.49 24.11 22.95
N GLY A 26 24.48 23.00 23.69
CA GLY A 26 25.21 22.84 24.94
C GLY A 26 26.72 22.92 24.75
N ILE A 27 27.28 22.29 23.73
CA ILE A 27 28.71 22.37 23.38
C ILE A 27 29.10 23.81 23.00
N LEU A 28 28.27 24.49 22.20
CA LEU A 28 28.48 25.90 21.85
C LEU A 28 28.43 26.80 23.10
N HIS A 29 27.44 26.59 23.96
CA HIS A 29 27.27 27.40 25.17
C HIS A 29 28.38 27.14 26.20
N TYR A 30 28.81 25.90 26.35
CA TYR A 30 29.95 25.53 27.19
C TYR A 30 31.28 26.12 26.67
N GLY A 31 31.50 26.06 25.36
CA GLY A 31 32.65 26.69 24.71
C GLY A 31 32.64 28.21 24.91
N HIS A 32 31.46 28.83 24.85
CA HIS A 32 31.29 30.25 25.13
C HIS A 32 31.62 30.60 26.59
N GLY A 33 31.08 29.86 27.56
CA GLY A 33 31.24 30.14 28.99
C GLY A 33 32.66 29.95 29.52
N ILE A 34 33.41 28.95 29.02
CA ILE A 34 34.75 28.63 29.56
C ILE A 34 35.86 29.32 28.77
N HIS A 35 35.74 29.39 27.44
CA HIS A 35 36.82 29.89 26.58
C HIS A 35 36.56 31.31 26.06
N GLY A 36 35.43 31.93 26.41
CA GLY A 36 35.02 33.22 25.85
C GLY A 36 34.83 33.16 24.33
N CYS A 37 34.62 31.95 23.79
CA CYS A 37 34.48 31.70 22.36
C CYS A 37 33.11 32.18 21.88
N ASP A 38 32.98 33.48 21.69
CA ASP A 38 31.78 34.09 21.12
C ASP A 38 31.63 33.73 19.63
N LEU A 39 30.45 33.96 19.03
CA LEU A 39 30.25 33.74 17.60
C LEU A 39 31.31 34.49 16.75
N LEU A 40 31.79 35.63 17.26
CA LEU A 40 32.89 36.42 16.71
C LEU A 40 34.26 35.72 16.77
N TYR A 41 34.53 34.94 17.82
CA TYR A 41 35.75 34.13 17.93
C TYR A 41 35.74 32.99 16.91
N TRP A 42 34.61 32.28 16.78
CA TRP A 42 34.46 31.26 15.74
C TRP A 42 34.56 31.86 14.33
N ARG A 43 34.01 33.06 14.11
CA ARG A 43 34.18 33.82 12.88
C ARG A 43 35.65 34.20 12.63
N GLN A 44 36.40 34.60 13.65
CA GLN A 44 37.84 34.90 13.54
C GLN A 44 38.68 33.63 13.32
N MET A 45 38.32 32.51 13.95
CA MET A 45 38.94 31.20 13.71
C MET A 45 38.73 30.77 12.25
N LEU A 46 37.51 30.92 11.74
CA LEU A 46 37.18 30.68 10.33
C LEU A 46 37.91 31.65 9.38
N ALA A 47 38.16 32.89 9.82
CA ALA A 47 38.94 33.88 9.07
C ALA A 47 40.46 33.63 9.13
N ARG A 48 40.96 32.96 10.18
CA ARG A 48 42.37 32.56 10.35
C ARG A 48 42.71 31.26 9.60
N LEU A 49 41.72 30.44 9.26
CA LEU A 49 41.88 29.38 8.26
C LEU A 49 42.22 30.04 6.92
N LYS A 50 43.52 30.14 6.64
CA LYS A 50 44.11 30.76 5.44
C LYS A 50 43.62 30.09 4.14
N ASP A 51 43.14 28.86 4.23
CA ASP A 51 42.52 28.10 3.14
C ASP A 51 41.02 28.38 3.03
N LYS A 52 40.69 29.62 2.64
CA LYS A 52 39.34 30.06 2.26
C LYS A 52 38.57 29.04 1.39
N PRO A 53 39.15 28.41 0.35
CA PRO A 53 38.38 27.46 -0.46
C PRO A 53 38.06 26.16 0.29
N MET A 54 38.94 25.67 1.16
CA MET A 54 38.74 24.40 1.87
C MET A 54 37.65 24.51 2.93
N ALA A 55 37.62 25.61 3.69
CA ALA A 55 36.57 25.87 4.67
C ALA A 55 35.19 26.04 4.00
N ILE A 56 35.13 26.75 2.86
CA ILE A 56 33.90 26.91 2.07
C ILE A 56 33.44 25.55 1.52
N MET A 57 34.36 24.74 1.01
CA MET A 57 34.05 23.40 0.48
C MET A 57 33.50 22.47 1.57
N LEU A 58 34.06 22.55 2.79
CA LEU A 58 33.62 21.79 3.95
C LEU A 58 32.24 22.25 4.43
N LEU A 59 31.96 23.56 4.44
CA LEU A 59 30.64 24.11 4.74
C LEU A 59 29.57 23.64 3.73
N ILE A 60 29.90 23.65 2.44
CA ILE A 60 29.03 23.12 1.38
C ILE A 60 28.79 21.61 1.56
N GLY A 61 29.83 20.87 1.95
CA GLY A 61 29.75 19.44 2.27
C GLY A 61 28.79 19.16 3.43
N VAL A 62 28.94 19.90 4.54
CA VAL A 62 28.06 19.80 5.71
C VAL A 62 26.62 20.17 5.36
N LEU A 63 26.40 21.23 4.58
CA LEU A 63 25.06 21.63 4.13
C LEU A 63 24.42 20.56 3.24
N LYS A 64 25.19 19.95 2.32
CA LYS A 64 24.72 18.84 1.48
C LYS A 64 24.35 17.62 2.31
N LEU A 65 25.19 17.24 3.27
CA LEU A 65 24.90 16.15 4.20
C LEU A 65 23.64 16.43 5.03
N LEU A 66 23.47 17.66 5.52
CA LEU A 66 22.27 18.08 6.24
C LEU A 66 21.03 17.99 5.34
N MET A 67 21.10 18.44 4.09
CA MET A 67 19.98 18.33 3.15
C MET A 67 19.64 16.88 2.81
N ILE A 68 20.64 16.01 2.64
CA ILE A 68 20.43 14.57 2.43
C ILE A 68 19.74 13.98 3.66
N LEU A 69 20.23 14.29 4.86
CA LEU A 69 19.68 13.81 6.12
C LEU A 69 18.23 14.27 6.34
N ILE A 70 17.94 15.54 6.03
CA ILE A 70 16.58 16.09 6.08
C ILE A 70 15.70 15.40 5.04
N ARG A 71 16.18 15.19 3.82
CA ARG A 71 15.41 14.46 2.78
C ARG A 71 15.16 13.01 3.14
N THR A 72 16.14 12.31 3.70
CA THR A 72 15.96 10.91 4.13
C THR A 72 15.01 10.84 5.32
N LEU A 73 15.08 11.79 6.24
CA LEU A 73 14.12 11.91 7.34
C LEU A 73 12.71 12.21 6.81
N LEU A 74 12.57 13.16 5.88
CA LEU A 74 11.31 13.50 5.25
C LEU A 74 10.72 12.31 4.48
N SER A 75 11.54 11.59 3.72
CA SER A 75 11.15 10.35 3.02
C SER A 75 10.73 9.24 3.99
N TYR A 76 11.22 9.25 5.22
CA TYR A 76 10.83 8.30 6.26
C TYR A 76 9.56 8.75 7.01
N THR A 77 9.29 10.06 7.04
CA THR A 77 8.03 10.64 7.56
C THR A 77 6.92 10.69 6.54
N GLU A 78 7.24 10.56 5.24
CA GLU A 78 6.24 10.24 4.22
C GLU A 78 5.67 8.88 4.59
N VAL A 79 4.52 8.94 5.24
CA VAL A 79 3.66 7.79 5.57
C VAL A 79 3.70 6.86 4.36
N PRO A 80 3.99 5.55 4.53
CA PRO A 80 3.79 4.62 3.45
C PRO A 80 2.35 4.84 2.98
N GLN A 81 2.19 5.38 1.75
CA GLN A 81 0.89 5.62 1.12
C GLN A 81 -0.02 4.50 1.57
N GLU A 82 -1.09 4.84 2.30
CA GLU A 82 -1.97 3.89 2.99
C GLU A 82 -1.89 2.55 2.28
N ILE A 83 -1.06 1.64 2.82
CA ILE A 83 -0.87 0.35 2.17
C ILE A 83 -2.24 -0.24 2.31
N GLY A 84 -2.99 -0.20 1.21
CA GLY A 84 -4.33 -0.73 1.15
C GLY A 84 -4.30 -2.16 1.68
N PRO A 85 -5.46 -2.74 2.03
CA PRO A 85 -5.51 -4.09 2.54
C PRO A 85 -4.55 -4.99 1.74
N PRO A 86 -3.67 -5.76 2.41
CA PRO A 86 -2.59 -6.49 1.74
C PRO A 86 -3.13 -7.25 0.53
N ILE A 87 -2.34 -7.34 -0.54
CA ILE A 87 -2.74 -7.92 -1.84
C ILE A 87 -3.49 -9.25 -1.68
N SER A 88 -3.07 -10.08 -0.71
CA SER A 88 -3.72 -11.35 -0.38
C SER A 88 -5.18 -11.20 0.07
N ILE A 89 -5.51 -10.17 0.84
CA ILE A 89 -6.86 -9.85 1.30
C ILE A 89 -7.72 -9.35 0.15
N VAL A 90 -7.21 -8.45 -0.70
CA VAL A 90 -7.99 -7.95 -1.85
C VAL A 90 -8.25 -9.06 -2.86
N LYS A 91 -7.24 -9.87 -3.18
CA LYS A 91 -7.42 -11.07 -4.02
C LYS A 91 -8.41 -12.03 -3.38
N ARG A 92 -8.38 -12.24 -2.07
CA ARG A 92 -9.37 -13.11 -1.38
C ARG A 92 -10.78 -12.54 -1.45
N ARG A 93 -10.98 -11.24 -1.22
CA ARG A 93 -12.27 -10.55 -1.33
C ARG A 93 -12.83 -10.65 -2.75
N TYR A 94 -12.01 -10.34 -3.75
CA TYR A 94 -12.43 -10.38 -5.16
C TYR A 94 -12.78 -11.80 -5.63
N ARG A 95 -11.99 -12.81 -5.24
CA ARG A 95 -12.31 -14.23 -5.48
C ARG A 95 -13.67 -14.64 -4.91
N ARG A 96 -13.93 -14.20 -3.67
CA ARG A 96 -15.20 -14.44 -2.99
C ARG A 96 -16.35 -13.84 -3.80
N PHE A 97 -16.21 -12.58 -4.18
CA PHE A 97 -17.21 -11.83 -4.94
C PHE A 97 -17.54 -12.48 -6.30
N ILE A 98 -16.55 -12.84 -7.11
CA ILE A 98 -16.80 -13.43 -8.44
C ILE A 98 -17.53 -14.78 -8.34
N VAL A 99 -17.24 -15.59 -7.33
CA VAL A 99 -17.94 -16.87 -7.10
C VAL A 99 -19.34 -16.67 -6.56
N MET A 100 -19.55 -15.72 -5.63
CA MET A 100 -20.89 -15.36 -5.15
C MET A 100 -21.80 -14.92 -6.31
N ARG A 101 -21.28 -14.09 -7.22
CA ARG A 101 -22.02 -13.61 -8.39
C ARG A 101 -22.40 -14.77 -9.32
N LEU A 102 -21.49 -15.71 -9.54
CA LEU A 102 -21.77 -16.93 -10.33
C LEU A 102 -22.84 -17.82 -9.67
N LEU A 103 -22.76 -18.01 -8.36
CA LEU A 103 -23.76 -18.75 -7.58
C LEU A 103 -25.13 -18.09 -7.63
N ALA A 104 -25.20 -16.76 -7.53
CA ALA A 104 -26.44 -16.01 -7.64
C ALA A 104 -27.07 -16.18 -9.02
N ALA A 105 -26.28 -16.11 -10.10
CA ALA A 105 -26.74 -16.36 -11.46
C ALA A 105 -27.25 -17.80 -11.64
N HIS A 106 -26.55 -18.79 -11.07
CA HIS A 106 -27.00 -20.18 -11.12
C HIS A 106 -28.29 -20.43 -10.33
N LYS A 107 -28.42 -19.83 -9.14
CA LYS A 107 -29.66 -19.91 -8.35
C LYS A 107 -30.84 -19.24 -9.05
N LYS A 108 -30.58 -18.12 -9.75
CA LYS A 108 -31.57 -17.46 -10.59
C LYS A 108 -32.00 -18.36 -11.74
N PHE A 109 -31.07 -19.02 -12.43
CA PHE A 109 -31.37 -20.01 -13.47
C PHE A 109 -32.34 -21.10 -12.98
N LEU A 110 -32.12 -21.64 -11.78
CA LEU A 110 -32.93 -22.71 -11.20
C LEU A 110 -34.32 -22.26 -10.73
N ARG A 111 -34.45 -21.02 -10.23
CA ARG A 111 -35.69 -20.53 -9.59
C ARG A 111 -36.56 -19.64 -10.47
N ASP A 112 -35.98 -19.07 -11.53
CA ASP A 112 -36.69 -18.12 -12.39
C ASP A 112 -37.69 -18.86 -13.29
N LYS A 113 -38.89 -18.30 -13.42
CA LYS A 113 -40.00 -18.86 -14.23
C LYS A 113 -39.98 -18.39 -15.69
N ARG A 114 -39.04 -17.51 -16.06
CA ARG A 114 -38.84 -17.01 -17.44
C ARG A 114 -38.55 -18.14 -18.44
N GLN A 115 -38.57 -17.83 -19.72
CA GLN A 115 -38.24 -18.82 -20.76
C GLN A 115 -36.83 -19.39 -20.56
N ILE A 116 -36.67 -20.69 -20.83
CA ILE A 116 -35.39 -21.42 -20.62
C ILE A 116 -34.26 -20.78 -21.41
N GLN A 117 -34.52 -20.30 -22.63
CA GLN A 117 -33.53 -19.60 -23.46
C GLN A 117 -32.97 -18.34 -22.79
N GLN A 118 -33.83 -17.50 -22.20
CA GLN A 118 -33.41 -16.28 -21.50
C GLN A 118 -32.61 -16.60 -20.24
N ARG A 119 -33.03 -17.62 -19.49
CA ARG A 119 -32.27 -18.09 -18.31
C ARG A 119 -30.89 -18.60 -18.71
N HIS A 120 -30.82 -19.35 -19.80
CA HIS A 120 -29.57 -19.92 -20.32
C HIS A 120 -28.62 -18.83 -20.83
N SER A 121 -29.12 -17.80 -21.52
CA SER A 121 -28.29 -16.65 -21.96
C SER A 121 -27.72 -15.87 -20.77
N ASP A 122 -28.54 -15.61 -19.75
CA ASP A 122 -28.10 -14.91 -18.53
C ASP A 122 -27.00 -15.70 -17.80
N LEU A 123 -27.15 -17.03 -17.72
CA LEU A 123 -26.15 -17.90 -17.09
C LEU A 123 -24.84 -17.94 -17.91
N LEU A 124 -24.93 -18.04 -19.24
CA LEU A 124 -23.76 -17.98 -20.12
C LEU A 124 -23.01 -16.64 -19.99
N GLN A 125 -23.74 -15.53 -19.91
CA GLN A 125 -23.15 -14.22 -19.69
C GLN A 125 -22.42 -14.15 -18.33
N ALA A 126 -23.02 -14.69 -17.28
CA ALA A 126 -22.40 -14.75 -15.96
C ALA A 126 -21.13 -15.63 -15.94
N ILE A 127 -21.14 -16.76 -16.65
CA ILE A 127 -19.94 -17.62 -16.82
C ILE A 127 -18.86 -16.89 -17.60
N HIS A 128 -19.21 -16.17 -18.67
CA HIS A 128 -18.26 -15.38 -19.46
C HIS A 128 -17.59 -14.28 -18.60
N LEU A 129 -18.38 -13.54 -17.83
CA LEU A 129 -17.87 -12.53 -16.89
C LEU A 129 -16.96 -13.16 -15.82
N PHE A 130 -17.37 -14.30 -15.25
CA PHE A 130 -16.54 -15.03 -14.29
C PHE A 130 -15.18 -15.42 -14.89
N ARG A 131 -15.14 -15.87 -16.16
CA ARG A 131 -13.87 -16.23 -16.84
C ARG A 131 -12.99 -15.00 -17.07
N LYS A 132 -13.58 -13.89 -17.53
CA LYS A 132 -12.85 -12.63 -17.76
C LYS A 132 -12.20 -12.14 -16.46
N ASP A 133 -12.97 -12.14 -15.38
CA ASP A 133 -12.49 -11.65 -14.08
C ASP A 133 -11.53 -12.63 -13.40
N GLY A 134 -11.75 -13.94 -13.59
CA GLY A 134 -10.82 -14.98 -13.17
C GLY A 134 -9.48 -14.85 -13.86
N ARG A 135 -9.42 -14.63 -15.18
CA ARG A 135 -8.16 -14.40 -15.91
C ARG A 135 -7.42 -13.17 -15.44
N ARG A 136 -8.12 -12.04 -15.27
CA ARG A 136 -7.55 -10.80 -14.72
C ARG A 136 -6.88 -11.01 -13.36
N LEU A 137 -7.45 -11.87 -12.51
CA LEU A 137 -6.88 -12.18 -11.21
C LEU A 137 -5.50 -12.88 -11.29
N TYR A 138 -5.28 -13.71 -12.32
CA TYR A 138 -4.00 -14.42 -12.54
C TYR A 138 -3.00 -13.60 -13.36
N GLU A 139 -3.48 -12.79 -14.30
CA GLU A 139 -2.63 -11.94 -15.16
C GLU A 139 -2.06 -10.73 -14.39
N CYS A 140 -2.68 -10.32 -13.28
CA CYS A 140 -2.13 -9.28 -12.39
C CYS A 140 -0.93 -9.79 -11.57
N THR A 141 0.27 -9.62 -12.14
CA THR A 141 1.57 -9.83 -11.49
C THR A 141 1.83 -8.77 -10.41
N ALA A 142 2.69 -9.06 -9.43
CA ALA A 142 3.07 -8.18 -8.31
C ALA A 142 3.47 -6.75 -8.75
N ASP A 143 4.07 -6.60 -9.93
CA ASP A 143 4.54 -5.30 -10.45
C ASP A 143 3.40 -4.38 -10.97
N GLN A 144 2.27 -4.95 -11.42
CA GLN A 144 1.10 -4.18 -11.85
C GLN A 144 0.21 -3.72 -10.69
N LEU A 145 0.54 -4.11 -9.45
CA LEU A 145 -0.23 -3.83 -8.23
C LEU A 145 0.29 -2.62 -7.44
N SER A 146 1.27 -1.88 -7.98
CA SER A 146 1.70 -0.57 -7.45
C SER A 146 0.68 0.54 -7.72
N GLN A 147 -0.24 0.34 -8.66
CA GLN A 147 -1.45 1.14 -8.82
C GLN A 147 -2.51 0.64 -7.84
N SER A 148 -3.32 1.54 -7.27
CA SER A 148 -4.23 1.17 -6.17
C SER A 148 -5.08 -0.05 -6.54
N ILE A 149 -4.90 -1.14 -5.79
CA ILE A 149 -5.48 -2.47 -6.11
C ILE A 149 -7.01 -2.40 -6.24
N GLN A 150 -7.62 -1.44 -5.54
CA GLN A 150 -9.04 -1.12 -5.58
C GLN A 150 -9.53 -0.64 -6.96
N GLN A 151 -8.67 0.01 -7.75
CA GLN A 151 -9.00 0.46 -9.12
C GLN A 151 -8.88 -0.67 -10.16
N LEU A 152 -8.02 -1.66 -9.92
CA LEU A 152 -7.72 -2.72 -10.88
C LEU A 152 -8.67 -3.92 -10.76
N LEU A 153 -9.14 -4.18 -9.53
CA LEU A 153 -10.18 -5.18 -9.24
C LEU A 153 -11.37 -4.49 -8.57
N PRO A 154 -12.16 -3.69 -9.31
CA PRO A 154 -13.35 -3.06 -8.75
C PRO A 154 -14.37 -4.15 -8.42
N ALA A 155 -14.41 -4.56 -7.15
CA ALA A 155 -15.61 -5.16 -6.62
C ALA A 155 -16.64 -4.02 -6.55
N GLU A 156 -17.74 -4.13 -7.28
CA GLU A 156 -18.86 -3.22 -7.13
C GLU A 156 -19.38 -3.39 -5.69
N GLU A 157 -18.98 -2.48 -4.79
CA GLU A 157 -19.18 -2.66 -3.34
C GLU A 157 -20.66 -2.86 -2.98
N GLN A 158 -21.54 -2.20 -3.73
CA GLN A 158 -22.98 -2.35 -3.59
C GLN A 158 -23.46 -3.77 -3.93
N GLN A 159 -22.99 -4.35 -5.05
CA GLN A 159 -23.35 -5.71 -5.43
C GLN A 159 -22.77 -6.74 -4.47
N GLU A 160 -21.56 -6.52 -3.94
CA GLU A 160 -20.99 -7.41 -2.93
C GLU A 160 -21.83 -7.38 -1.64
N LEU A 161 -22.23 -6.19 -1.18
CA LEU A 161 -23.10 -6.03 -0.02
C LEU A 161 -24.44 -6.74 -0.20
N ASP A 162 -25.07 -6.62 -1.36
CA ASP A 162 -26.33 -7.30 -1.67
C ASP A 162 -26.17 -8.83 -1.62
N LEU A 163 -25.07 -9.36 -2.18
CA LEU A 163 -24.76 -10.79 -2.14
C LEU A 163 -24.46 -11.29 -0.73
N LEU A 164 -23.84 -10.45 0.11
CA LEU A 164 -23.61 -10.75 1.53
C LEU A 164 -24.92 -10.77 2.32
N GLN A 165 -25.81 -9.81 2.09
CA GLN A 165 -27.14 -9.78 2.71
C GLN A 165 -27.98 -11.01 2.34
N LEU A 166 -27.84 -11.49 1.10
CA LEU A 166 -28.48 -12.73 0.63
C LEU A 166 -27.83 -14.01 1.19
N GLY A 167 -26.77 -13.88 2.00
CA GLY A 167 -26.11 -14.96 2.73
C GLY A 167 -25.21 -15.84 1.87
N TYR A 168 -24.73 -15.36 0.72
CA TYR A 168 -23.87 -16.15 -0.16
C TYR A 168 -22.45 -16.39 0.40
N ASP A 169 -22.07 -15.71 1.48
CA ASP A 169 -20.81 -15.94 2.21
C ASP A 169 -20.81 -17.22 3.03
N ARG A 170 -21.97 -17.71 3.43
CA ARG A 170 -22.12 -18.92 4.26
C ARG A 170 -21.89 -20.21 3.48
N TYR A 171 -21.84 -20.15 2.14
CA TYR A 171 -21.56 -21.34 1.34
C TYR A 171 -20.10 -21.77 1.52
N LYS A 172 -19.89 -23.05 1.88
CA LYS A 172 -18.55 -23.62 2.10
C LYS A 172 -17.62 -23.45 0.90
N CYS A 173 -18.17 -23.51 -0.32
CA CYS A 173 -17.42 -23.30 -1.55
C CYS A 173 -16.88 -21.87 -1.71
N VAL A 174 -17.47 -20.90 -1.02
CA VAL A 174 -17.05 -19.49 -1.03
C VAL A 174 -16.06 -19.21 0.11
N SER A 175 -16.28 -19.79 1.30
CA SER A 175 -15.43 -19.58 2.47
C SER A 175 -14.09 -20.32 2.42
N GLN A 176 -14.03 -21.50 1.76
CA GLN A 176 -12.84 -22.35 1.64
C GLN A 176 -12.18 -22.28 0.24
N LEU A 177 -12.57 -21.32 -0.58
CA LEU A 177 -12.14 -21.21 -1.97
C LEU A 177 -10.62 -20.95 -2.07
N ARG A 178 -9.86 -21.91 -2.63
CA ARG A 178 -8.44 -21.71 -2.91
C ARG A 178 -8.23 -21.12 -4.31
N GLU A 179 -7.10 -20.47 -4.49
CA GLU A 179 -6.65 -19.96 -5.80
C GLU A 179 -6.65 -21.05 -6.88
N MET A 180 -6.20 -22.26 -6.54
CA MET A 180 -6.17 -23.36 -7.50
C MET A 180 -7.56 -23.83 -7.94
N ASP A 181 -8.58 -23.68 -7.09
CA ASP A 181 -9.93 -24.14 -7.38
C ASP A 181 -10.60 -23.22 -8.42
N ILE A 182 -10.33 -21.91 -8.35
CA ILE A 182 -10.79 -20.93 -9.36
C ILE A 182 -10.10 -21.17 -10.70
N TYR A 183 -8.80 -21.47 -10.69
CA TYR A 183 -8.05 -21.74 -11.91
C TYR A 183 -8.62 -22.96 -12.65
N LYS A 184 -8.88 -24.04 -11.88
CA LYS A 184 -9.55 -25.23 -12.40
C LYS A 184 -10.93 -24.93 -12.95
N LEU A 185 -11.72 -24.07 -12.29
CA LEU A 185 -13.04 -23.66 -12.77
C LEU A 185 -12.96 -22.85 -14.07
N VAL A 186 -12.03 -21.89 -14.16
CA VAL A 186 -11.83 -21.08 -15.37
C VAL A 186 -11.39 -21.95 -16.56
N LEU A 187 -10.61 -23.00 -16.31
CA LEU A 187 -10.20 -23.99 -17.31
C LEU A 187 -11.34 -24.97 -17.66
N ALA A 188 -12.06 -25.50 -16.67
CA ALA A 188 -13.13 -26.48 -16.87
C ALA A 188 -14.36 -25.89 -17.55
N LEU A 189 -14.64 -24.60 -17.34
CA LEU A 189 -15.72 -23.85 -18.01
C LEU A 189 -15.33 -23.40 -19.44
N ALA A 190 -14.32 -24.03 -20.04
CA ALA A 190 -14.02 -23.86 -21.46
C ALA A 190 -15.14 -24.48 -22.30
N LEU A 191 -16.17 -23.67 -22.59
CA LEU A 191 -17.15 -23.99 -23.62
C LEU A 191 -16.42 -24.28 -24.95
N PRO A 192 -16.85 -25.32 -25.70
CA PRO A 192 -16.37 -25.54 -27.06
C PRO A 192 -16.64 -24.26 -27.88
N LYS A 193 -15.67 -23.91 -28.73
CA LYS A 193 -15.85 -22.85 -29.72
C LYS A 193 -17.05 -23.25 -30.59
N LEU A 194 -18.17 -22.54 -30.41
CA LEU A 194 -19.28 -22.53 -31.37
C LEU A 194 -18.92 -21.56 -32.50
#